data_AF-A0AAW4ILV5-F1
#
_entry.id   AF-A0AAW4ILV5-F1
#
_cell.length_a   1.000
_cell.length_b   1.000
_cell.length_c   1.000
_cell.angle_alpha   90.00
_cell.angle_beta   90.00
_cell.angle_gamma   90.00
#
_symmetry.space_group_name_H-M   'P 1'
#
loop_
_entity.id
_entity.type
_entity.pdbx_description
1 polymer ?
#
loop_
_entity_poly.entity_id
_entity_poly.type
_entity_poly.pdbx_seq_one_letter_code
_entity_poly.pdbx_strand_id
1 'polypeptide(L)'
;MSSYYLRFVGADTLPKSLSKREVEECFGLSIEDIQELRPPRFRGTARLGAAVQLVMLRATGRHPDAFSGLPSVLLRYLTSALGMHATDIASVTSLYKDKDTRYEHQLWARERVGFAVVDDDTTKPLLADALAELSASAVSVDDLIQQSEHWLFD
;
A
#
# COMPACT_ATOMS: atom_id res chain seq x y z
N MET A 1 -17.11 -8.71 5.50
CA MET A 1 -16.51 -8.43 4.18
C MET A 1 -15.86 -9.72 3.67
N SER A 2 -15.73 -9.93 2.35
CA SER A 2 -15.15 -11.18 1.84
C SER A 2 -13.68 -11.32 2.27
N SER A 3 -13.27 -12.48 2.81
CA SER A 3 -11.89 -12.81 3.23
C SER A 3 -10.83 -12.51 2.16
N TYR A 4 -11.25 -12.40 0.90
CA TYR A 4 -10.39 -12.12 -0.24
C TYR A 4 -9.64 -10.78 -0.17
N TYR A 5 -10.23 -9.72 0.40
CA TYR A 5 -9.57 -8.42 0.52
C TYR A 5 -8.42 -8.41 1.53
N LEU A 6 -8.48 -9.30 2.53
CA LEU A 6 -7.43 -9.45 3.55
C LEU A 6 -6.20 -10.22 3.03
N ARG A 7 -6.27 -10.80 1.82
CA ARG A 7 -5.20 -11.64 1.23
C ARG A 7 -3.82 -10.96 1.21
N PHE A 8 -3.79 -9.64 1.07
CA PHE A 8 -2.54 -8.88 0.95
C PHE A 8 -2.22 -8.05 2.20
N VAL A 9 -3.08 -8.08 3.22
CA VAL A 9 -2.83 -7.35 4.47
C VAL A 9 -1.56 -7.90 5.12
N GLY A 10 -0.70 -6.97 5.57
CA GLY A 10 0.61 -7.30 6.12
C GLY A 10 1.72 -7.51 5.09
N ALA A 11 1.41 -7.56 3.78
CA ALA A 11 2.42 -7.80 2.75
C ALA A 11 3.13 -6.51 2.32
N ASP A 12 4.45 -6.45 2.51
CA ASP A 12 5.32 -5.41 1.90
C ASP A 12 5.89 -5.82 0.54
N THR A 13 5.73 -7.10 0.18
CA THR A 13 6.17 -7.71 -1.08
C THR A 13 5.01 -8.50 -1.68
N LEU A 14 4.66 -8.21 -2.93
CA LEU A 14 3.57 -8.91 -3.61
C LEU A 14 4.03 -10.23 -4.24
N PRO A 15 3.12 -11.23 -4.37
CA PRO A 15 3.42 -12.44 -5.10
C PRO A 15 3.75 -12.14 -6.57
N LYS A 16 4.71 -12.89 -7.14
CA LYS A 16 5.15 -12.71 -8.54
C LYS A 16 4.00 -12.88 -9.54
N SER A 17 3.06 -13.78 -9.24
CA SER A 17 1.84 -14.00 -10.00
C SER A 17 0.67 -13.32 -9.32
N LEU A 18 0.18 -12.26 -9.94
CA LEU A 18 -1.03 -11.55 -9.56
C LEU A 18 -1.97 -11.57 -10.78
N SER A 19 -3.25 -11.85 -10.58
CA SER A 19 -4.25 -11.83 -11.65
C SER A 19 -4.71 -10.41 -11.93
N LYS A 20 -5.24 -10.16 -13.14
CA LYS A 20 -5.82 -8.84 -13.48
C LYS A 20 -6.97 -8.48 -12.55
N ARG A 21 -7.79 -9.48 -12.19
CA ARG A 21 -8.90 -9.32 -11.26
C ARG A 21 -8.44 -8.88 -9.87
N GLU A 22 -7.41 -9.55 -9.31
CA GLU A 22 -6.81 -9.12 -8.03
C GLU A 22 -6.32 -7.68 -8.09
N VAL A 23 -5.70 -7.27 -9.20
CA VAL A 23 -5.24 -5.88 -9.38
C VAL A 23 -6.42 -4.90 -9.39
N GLU A 24 -7.46 -5.18 -10.17
CA GLU A 24 -8.62 -4.30 -10.30
C GLU A 24 -9.41 -4.19 -8.98
N GLU A 25 -9.58 -5.30 -8.26
CA GLU A 25 -10.37 -5.34 -7.02
C GLU A 25 -9.61 -4.82 -5.80
N CYS A 26 -8.29 -5.07 -5.69
CA CYS A 26 -7.52 -4.74 -4.49
C CYS A 26 -6.61 -3.52 -4.65
N PHE A 27 -6.12 -3.22 -5.87
CA PHE A 27 -5.13 -2.18 -6.13
C PHE A 27 -5.66 -1.08 -7.06
N GLY A 28 -6.99 -0.94 -7.14
CA GLY A 28 -7.65 0.00 -8.02
C GLY A 28 -7.41 1.47 -7.63
N LEU A 29 -7.33 2.35 -8.64
CA LEU A 29 -7.33 3.80 -8.46
C LEU A 29 -8.72 4.35 -8.78
N SER A 30 -9.26 5.20 -7.89
CA SER A 30 -10.48 5.95 -8.17
C SER A 30 -10.21 7.11 -9.13
N ILE A 31 -11.27 7.75 -9.62
CA ILE A 31 -11.15 8.96 -10.45
C ILE A 31 -10.48 10.09 -9.66
N GLU A 32 -10.85 10.24 -8.39
CA GLU A 32 -10.25 11.21 -7.46
C GLU A 32 -8.76 10.90 -7.21
N ASP A 33 -8.38 9.63 -7.07
CA ASP A 33 -6.96 9.26 -6.95
C ASP A 33 -6.19 9.68 -8.21
N ILE A 34 -6.74 9.39 -9.39
CA ILE A 34 -6.11 9.76 -10.67
C ILE A 34 -5.97 11.28 -10.79
N GLN A 35 -6.92 12.07 -10.29
CA GLN A 35 -6.84 13.52 -10.27
C GLN A 35 -5.73 14.03 -9.34
N GLU A 36 -5.63 13.50 -8.12
CA GLU A 36 -4.56 13.85 -7.17
C GLU A 36 -3.16 13.48 -7.67
N LEU A 37 -3.06 12.43 -8.48
CA LEU A 37 -1.83 11.95 -9.11
C LEU A 37 -1.43 12.75 -10.36
N ARG A 38 -2.14 13.84 -10.71
CA ARG A 38 -1.77 14.70 -11.84
C ARG A 38 -0.79 15.81 -11.43
N PRO A 39 -0.08 16.40 -12.40
CA PRO A 39 0.67 17.64 -12.17
C PRO A 39 -0.23 18.76 -11.62
N PRO A 40 0.32 19.71 -10.84
CA PRO A 40 1.76 19.95 -10.65
C PRO A 40 2.43 19.12 -9.54
N ARG A 41 1.64 18.44 -8.68
CA ARG A 41 2.15 17.75 -7.49
C ARG A 41 3.12 16.62 -7.85
N PHE A 42 2.69 15.73 -8.75
CA PHE A 42 3.52 14.64 -9.26
C PHE A 42 3.75 14.80 -10.76
N ARG A 43 5.00 14.74 -11.20
CA ARG A 43 5.40 14.89 -12.60
C ARG A 43 6.18 13.67 -13.09
N GLY A 44 6.00 13.33 -14.36
CA GLY A 44 6.69 12.19 -14.98
C GLY A 44 6.49 10.91 -14.18
N THR A 45 7.60 10.25 -13.86
CA THR A 45 7.65 8.94 -13.17
C THR A 45 7.29 9.04 -11.68
N ALA A 46 7.32 10.24 -11.08
CA ALA A 46 6.86 10.45 -9.70
C ALA A 46 5.36 10.12 -9.54
N ARG A 47 4.56 10.29 -10.60
CA ARG A 47 3.14 9.90 -10.61
C ARG A 47 2.97 8.40 -10.37
N LEU A 48 3.79 7.60 -11.04
CA LEU A 48 3.77 6.14 -10.89
C LEU A 48 4.29 5.73 -9.51
N GLY A 49 5.35 6.37 -9.00
CA GLY A 49 5.84 6.13 -7.64
C GLY A 49 4.79 6.41 -6.57
N ALA A 50 4.17 7.58 -6.61
CA ALA A 50 3.10 7.95 -5.69
C ALA A 50 1.93 6.97 -5.79
N ALA A 51 1.48 6.63 -7.01
CA ALA A 51 0.42 5.65 -7.22
C ALA A 51 0.73 4.28 -6.60
N VAL A 52 1.97 3.80 -6.75
CA VAL A 52 2.44 2.56 -6.12
C VAL A 52 2.36 2.64 -4.60
N GLN A 53 2.84 3.73 -3.98
CA GLN A 53 2.75 3.90 -2.53
C GLN A 53 1.29 3.89 -2.05
N LEU A 54 0.40 4.56 -2.78
CA LEU A 54 -1.02 4.65 -2.47
C LEU A 54 -1.71 3.29 -2.51
N VAL A 55 -1.60 2.57 -3.63
CA VAL A 55 -2.35 1.31 -3.81
C VAL A 55 -1.78 0.20 -2.93
N MET A 56 -0.47 0.18 -2.68
CA MET A 56 0.13 -0.77 -1.73
C MET A 56 -0.35 -0.50 -0.32
N LEU A 57 -0.27 0.76 0.15
CA LEU A 57 -0.70 1.09 1.51
C LEU A 57 -2.19 0.77 1.70
N ARG A 58 -3.02 1.12 0.71
CA ARG A 58 -4.46 0.86 0.75
C ARG A 58 -4.82 -0.63 0.72
N ALA A 59 -4.07 -1.46 0.00
CA ALA A 59 -4.37 -2.89 -0.16
C ALA A 59 -3.75 -3.78 0.92
N THR A 60 -2.65 -3.33 1.53
CA THR A 60 -1.81 -4.18 2.40
C THR A 60 -1.62 -3.62 3.80
N GLY A 61 -1.95 -2.36 4.04
CA GLY A 61 -1.58 -1.65 5.26
C GLY A 61 -0.10 -1.26 5.32
N ARG A 62 0.71 -1.62 4.31
CA ARG A 62 2.15 -1.39 4.26
C ARG A 62 2.58 -0.69 2.98
N HIS A 63 3.64 0.10 3.10
CA HIS A 63 4.36 0.58 1.92
C HIS A 63 5.22 -0.56 1.33
N PRO A 64 5.42 -0.60 0.00
CA PRO A 64 6.24 -1.62 -0.61
C PRO A 64 7.67 -1.53 -0.12
N ASP A 65 8.31 -2.68 0.07
CA ASP A 65 9.75 -2.73 0.27
C ASP A 65 10.46 -2.17 -0.98
N ALA A 66 11.49 -1.34 -0.76
CA ALA A 66 12.22 -0.69 -1.84
C ALA A 66 12.96 -1.68 -2.74
N PHE A 67 13.24 -2.88 -2.23
CA PHE A 67 13.98 -3.92 -2.95
C PHE A 67 13.06 -4.99 -3.54
N SER A 68 11.76 -4.96 -3.21
CA SER A 68 10.76 -5.84 -3.78
C SER A 68 10.43 -5.43 -5.22
N GLY A 69 10.56 -6.36 -6.16
CA GLY A 69 10.13 -6.13 -7.54
C GLY A 69 8.61 -6.16 -7.63
N LEU A 70 8.00 -5.09 -8.17
CA LEU A 70 6.55 -5.04 -8.36
C LEU A 70 6.09 -5.96 -9.51
N PRO A 71 4.95 -6.67 -9.36
CA PRO A 71 4.40 -7.50 -10.42
C PRO A 71 4.11 -6.68 -11.70
N SER A 72 4.49 -7.23 -12.85
CA SER A 72 4.36 -6.52 -14.14
C SER A 72 2.90 -6.20 -14.52
N VAL A 73 1.95 -7.00 -14.03
CA VAL A 73 0.51 -6.76 -14.22
C VAL A 73 0.03 -5.51 -13.48
N LEU A 74 0.50 -5.29 -12.25
CA LEU A 74 0.19 -4.11 -11.46
C LEU A 74 0.81 -2.86 -12.10
N LEU A 75 2.08 -2.94 -12.50
CA LEU A 75 2.76 -1.84 -13.18
C LEU A 75 2.01 -1.43 -14.46
N ARG A 76 1.60 -2.41 -15.27
CA ARG A 76 0.85 -2.16 -16.52
C ARG A 76 -0.51 -1.51 -16.24
N TYR A 77 -1.23 -2.00 -15.22
CA TYR A 77 -2.49 -1.41 -14.80
C TYR A 77 -2.31 0.05 -14.40
N LEU A 78 -1.35 0.36 -13.51
CA LEU A 78 -1.10 1.73 -13.05
C LEU A 78 -0.64 2.65 -14.17
N THR A 79 0.27 2.21 -15.05
CA THR A 79 0.66 3.02 -16.21
C THR A 79 -0.51 3.31 -17.13
N SER A 80 -1.41 2.33 -17.34
CA SER A 80 -2.61 2.52 -18.16
C SER A 80 -3.57 3.51 -17.51
N ALA A 81 -3.83 3.38 -16.20
CA ALA A 81 -4.71 4.26 -15.45
C ALA A 81 -4.19 5.72 -15.42
N LEU A 82 -2.88 5.90 -15.41
CA LEU A 82 -2.23 7.22 -15.38
C LEU A 82 -2.00 7.83 -16.77
N GLY A 83 -2.28 7.10 -17.85
CA GLY A 83 -2.01 7.51 -19.23
C GLY A 83 -0.51 7.61 -19.54
N MET A 84 0.29 6.70 -18.98
CA MET A 84 1.75 6.63 -19.14
C MET A 84 2.17 5.49 -20.09
N HIS A 85 3.36 5.59 -20.68
CA HIS A 85 3.86 4.58 -21.61
C HIS A 85 4.63 3.48 -20.87
N ALA A 86 4.61 2.24 -21.39
CA ALA A 86 5.26 1.09 -20.75
C ALA A 86 6.79 1.20 -20.63
N THR A 87 7.43 2.07 -21.42
CA THR A 87 8.86 2.39 -21.32
C THR A 87 9.22 3.10 -20.01
N ASP A 88 8.23 3.66 -19.31
CA ASP A 88 8.42 4.37 -18.05
C ASP A 88 8.58 3.40 -16.86
N ILE A 89 8.39 2.09 -17.06
CA ILE A 89 8.38 1.07 -15.99
C ILE A 89 9.79 0.82 -15.42
N ALA A 90 10.84 0.86 -16.26
CA ALA A 90 12.23 0.70 -15.82
C ALA A 90 12.66 1.79 -14.80
N SER A 91 11.90 2.89 -14.72
CA SER A 91 12.18 4.02 -13.84
C SER A 91 11.74 3.84 -12.40
N VAL A 92 10.82 2.91 -12.08
CA VAL A 92 10.25 2.78 -10.73
C VAL A 92 11.30 2.38 -9.70
N THR A 93 12.18 1.45 -10.05
CA THR A 93 13.31 1.05 -9.19
C THR A 93 14.36 2.17 -9.06
N SER A 94 14.52 3.02 -10.07
CA SER A 94 15.40 4.19 -9.98
C SER A 94 14.80 5.36 -9.22
N LEU A 95 13.46 5.49 -9.20
CA LEU A 95 12.72 6.57 -8.55
C LEU A 95 12.98 6.57 -7.03
N TYR A 96 13.15 5.40 -6.45
CA TYR A 96 13.40 5.23 -5.02
C TYR A 96 14.89 5.20 -4.64
N LYS A 97 15.80 5.54 -5.57
CA LYS A 97 17.21 5.80 -5.22
C LYS A 97 17.33 7.07 -4.36
N ASP A 98 16.38 7.99 -4.49
CA ASP A 98 16.24 9.16 -3.64
C ASP A 98 15.29 8.84 -2.48
N LYS A 99 15.83 8.87 -1.26
CA LYS A 99 15.08 8.53 -0.04
C LYS A 99 14.06 9.60 0.33
N ASP A 100 14.33 10.86 0.02
CA ASP A 100 13.47 11.99 0.38
C ASP A 100 12.21 11.96 -0.48
N THR A 101 12.37 11.73 -1.79
CA THR A 101 11.24 11.55 -2.72
C THR A 101 10.36 10.36 -2.31
N ARG A 102 10.97 9.24 -1.90
CA ARG A 102 10.21 8.07 -1.42
C ARG A 102 9.38 8.43 -0.19
N TYR A 103 9.99 9.10 0.78
CA TYR A 103 9.34 9.49 2.03
C TYR A 103 8.17 10.45 1.79
N GLU A 104 8.34 11.45 0.93
CA GLU A 104 7.26 12.36 0.54
C GLU A 104 6.06 11.63 -0.07
N HIS A 105 6.30 10.65 -0.94
CA HIS A 105 5.24 9.84 -1.53
C HIS A 105 4.53 8.97 -0.48
N GLN A 106 5.27 8.43 0.48
CA GLN A 106 4.72 7.64 1.59
C GLN A 106 3.82 8.48 2.49
N LEU A 107 4.29 9.67 2.87
CA LEU A 107 3.52 10.61 3.68
C LEU A 107 2.23 11.02 2.96
N TRP A 108 2.31 11.40 1.70
CA TRP A 108 1.14 11.73 0.90
C TRP A 108 0.15 10.55 0.79
N ALA A 109 0.65 9.34 0.53
CA ALA A 109 -0.21 8.16 0.43
C ALA A 109 -0.93 7.89 1.77
N ARG A 110 -0.23 8.02 2.90
CA ARG A 110 -0.81 7.87 4.24
C ARG A 110 -1.92 8.88 4.51
N GLU A 111 -1.67 10.16 4.20
CA GLU A 111 -2.68 11.22 4.28
C GLU A 111 -3.89 10.90 3.39
N ARG A 112 -3.65 10.40 2.16
CA ARG A 112 -4.69 10.14 1.17
C ARG A 112 -5.57 8.93 1.52
N VAL A 113 -5.02 7.91 2.16
CA VAL A 113 -5.76 6.74 2.65
C VAL A 113 -6.51 7.07 3.96
N GLY A 114 -6.06 8.10 4.70
CA GLY A 114 -6.70 8.51 5.95
C GLY A 114 -6.28 7.68 7.16
N PHE A 115 -5.12 7.01 7.09
CA PHE A 115 -4.60 6.24 8.22
C PHE A 115 -4.22 7.15 9.39
N ALA A 116 -4.89 6.96 10.52
CA ALA A 116 -4.69 7.72 11.74
C ALA A 116 -3.27 7.58 12.27
N VAL A 117 -2.73 8.64 12.86
CA VAL A 117 -1.47 8.58 13.63
C VAL A 117 -1.77 7.88 14.95
N VAL A 118 -0.91 6.93 15.33
CA VAL A 118 -0.99 6.30 16.64
C VAL A 118 -0.56 7.34 17.68
N ASP A 119 -1.52 7.90 18.39
CA ASP A 119 -1.28 8.81 19.51
C ASP A 119 -1.16 8.05 20.85
N ASP A 120 -0.45 8.66 21.80
CA ASP A 120 -0.12 8.04 23.08
C ASP A 120 -1.30 7.97 24.05
N ASP A 121 -2.28 8.88 23.91
CA ASP A 121 -3.35 9.06 24.89
C ASP A 121 -4.60 8.24 24.56
N THR A 122 -4.84 7.95 23.27
CA THR A 122 -6.06 7.29 22.78
C THR A 122 -5.73 6.02 22.00
N THR A 123 -4.99 6.14 20.90
CA THR A 123 -4.79 5.00 19.99
C THR A 123 -3.88 3.93 20.61
N LYS A 124 -2.83 4.32 21.33
CA LYS A 124 -1.93 3.34 22.01
C LYS A 124 -2.66 2.46 23.03
N PRO A 125 -3.45 2.99 23.98
CA PRO A 125 -4.21 2.17 24.91
C PRO A 125 -5.19 1.22 24.21
N LEU A 126 -5.95 1.72 23.22
CA LEU A 126 -6.90 0.88 22.47
C LEU A 126 -6.20 -0.25 21.72
N LEU A 127 -5.04 0.04 21.12
CA LEU A 127 -4.22 -0.97 20.47
C LEU A 127 -3.70 -1.99 21.49
N ALA A 128 -3.26 -1.56 22.68
CA ALA A 128 -2.78 -2.47 23.71
C ALA A 128 -3.88 -3.42 24.20
N ASP A 129 -5.10 -2.90 24.41
CA ASP A 129 -6.26 -3.70 24.82
C ASP A 129 -6.64 -4.73 23.75
N ALA A 130 -6.71 -4.32 22.47
CA ALA A 130 -6.99 -5.22 21.35
C ALA A 130 -5.91 -6.30 21.20
N LEU A 131 -4.63 -5.93 21.32
CA LEU A 131 -3.52 -6.88 21.27
C LEU A 131 -3.56 -7.87 22.44
N ALA A 132 -3.97 -7.44 23.63
CA ALA A 132 -4.14 -8.32 24.79
C ALA A 132 -5.25 -9.35 24.53
N GLU A 133 -6.38 -8.91 23.95
CA GLU A 133 -7.48 -9.81 23.57
C GLU A 133 -7.05 -10.83 22.51
N LEU A 134 -6.42 -10.38 21.42
CA LEU A 134 -5.93 -11.25 20.35
C LEU A 134 -4.87 -12.25 20.85
N SER A 135 -4.02 -11.83 21.80
CA SER A 135 -3.00 -12.70 22.38
C SER A 135 -3.57 -13.90 23.15
N ALA A 136 -4.81 -13.80 23.65
CA ALA A 136 -5.47 -14.90 24.35
C ALA A 136 -5.87 -16.06 23.42
N SER A 137 -6.10 -15.77 22.12
CA SER A 137 -6.46 -16.76 21.10
C SER A 137 -5.31 -17.13 20.16
N ALA A 138 -4.26 -16.32 20.10
CA ALA A 138 -3.15 -16.55 19.19
C ALA A 138 -2.34 -17.81 19.57
N VAL A 139 -2.09 -18.67 18.58
CA VAL A 139 -1.32 -19.92 18.80
C VAL A 139 0.19 -19.72 18.65
N SER A 140 0.62 -18.58 18.12
CA SER A 140 2.01 -18.18 17.96
C SER A 140 2.14 -16.66 17.85
N VAL A 141 3.38 -16.15 17.89
CA VAL A 141 3.64 -14.72 17.63
C VAL A 141 3.26 -14.33 16.21
N ASP A 142 3.54 -15.19 15.22
CA ASP A 142 3.19 -14.92 13.82
C ASP A 142 1.67 -14.86 13.62
N ASP A 143 0.93 -15.74 14.29
CA ASP A 143 -0.54 -15.73 14.29
C ASP A 143 -1.09 -14.47 14.97
N LEU A 144 -0.51 -14.05 16.10
CA LEU A 144 -0.87 -12.78 16.75
C LEU A 144 -0.62 -11.58 15.82
N ILE A 145 0.52 -11.54 15.14
CA ILE A 145 0.84 -10.46 14.18
C ILE A 145 -0.21 -10.46 13.06
N GLN A 146 -0.50 -11.60 12.45
CA GLN A 146 -1.47 -11.69 11.36
C GLN A 146 -2.87 -11.24 11.80
N GLN A 147 -3.33 -11.70 12.96
CA GLN A 147 -4.63 -11.28 13.52
C GLN A 147 -4.65 -9.77 13.80
N SER A 148 -3.55 -9.22 14.31
CA SER A 148 -3.43 -7.79 14.60
C SER A 148 -3.42 -6.94 13.32
N GLU A 149 -2.74 -7.40 12.28
CA GLU A 149 -2.72 -6.73 10.98
C GLU A 149 -4.10 -6.70 10.34
N HIS A 150 -4.86 -7.79 10.42
CA HIS A 150 -6.24 -7.82 9.96
C HIS A 150 -7.14 -6.89 10.80
N TRP A 151 -7.02 -6.94 12.13
CA TRP A 151 -7.80 -6.09 13.04
C TRP A 151 -7.53 -4.59 12.83
N LEU A 152 -6.26 -4.21 12.60
CA LEU A 152 -5.89 -2.82 12.30
C LEU A 152 -6.39 -2.33 10.93
N PHE A 153 -6.70 -3.25 10.03
CA PHE A 153 -7.06 -2.96 8.65
C PHE A 153 -8.58 -2.92 8.42
N ASP A 154 -9.35 -3.69 9.19
CA ASP A 154 -10.83 -3.70 9.21
C ASP A 154 -11.42 -2.42 9.85
#